data_AF-A0A7C4RQB3-F1
#
_entry.id   AF-A0A7C4RQB3-F1
#
_cell.length_a   1.000
_cell.length_b   1.000
_cell.length_c   1.000
_cell.angle_alpha   90.00
_cell.angle_beta   90.00
_cell.angle_gamma   90.00
#
_symmetry.space_group_name_H-M   'P 1'
#
loop_
_entity.id
_entity.type
_entity.pdbx_description
1 polymer ?
#
loop_
_entity_poly.entity_id
_entity_poly.type
_entity_poly.pdbx_seq_one_letter_code
_entity_poly.pdbx_strand_id
1 'polypeptide(L)'
;MRESAGVETNDTGKKDLTIALIGMVEKFAIVTPDRVTMIGAAGSEVKSQVTVSPTPQYPFKVTGMRLKNGEFIKASYEWKESEKKAVVQIENRMTEKGRYVDAVILTTDSPIKPEIHIPVYGILR
;
A
#
# COMPACT_ATOMS: atom_id res chain seq x y z
N MET A 1 2.97 -10.21 13.07
CA MET A 1 4.22 -9.44 12.88
C MET A 1 5.01 -9.54 14.16
N ARG A 2 6.35 -9.64 14.10
CA ARG A 2 7.21 -9.74 15.29
C ARG A 2 8.09 -8.50 15.34
N GLU A 3 7.95 -7.72 16.39
CA GLU A 3 8.79 -6.55 16.67
C GLU A 3 9.61 -6.84 17.93
N SER A 4 10.84 -6.33 17.96
CA SER A 4 11.76 -6.50 19.08
C SER A 4 12.27 -5.14 19.55
N ALA A 5 12.21 -4.90 20.85
CA ALA A 5 12.80 -3.73 21.49
C ALA A 5 13.89 -4.17 22.46
N GLY A 6 15.04 -3.49 22.42
CA GLY A 6 16.12 -3.67 23.39
C GLY A 6 15.83 -2.85 24.65
N VAL A 7 16.01 -3.45 25.82
CA VAL A 7 15.91 -2.76 27.11
C VAL A 7 17.28 -2.79 27.77
N GLU A 8 17.83 -1.61 28.04
CA GLU A 8 19.05 -1.46 28.83
C GLU A 8 18.70 -1.54 30.31
N THR A 9 19.36 -2.45 31.02
CA THR A 9 19.19 -2.66 32.47
C THR A 9 20.48 -2.27 33.20
N ASN A 10 20.35 -1.70 34.40
CA ASN A 10 21.48 -1.35 35.25
C ASN A 10 21.99 -2.53 36.10
N ASP A 11 21.57 -3.77 35.80
CA ASP A 11 22.07 -4.98 36.44
C ASP A 11 23.44 -5.37 35.85
N THR A 12 24.46 -5.48 36.71
CA THR A 12 25.85 -5.71 36.30
C THR A 12 26.09 -7.12 35.71
N GLY A 13 25.17 -8.06 35.93
CA GLY A 13 25.25 -9.44 35.40
C GLY A 13 24.43 -9.70 34.13
N LYS A 14 23.43 -8.86 33.80
CA LYS A 14 22.57 -8.99 32.61
C LYS A 14 22.13 -7.61 32.09
N LYS A 15 22.97 -7.01 31.24
CA LYS A 15 22.78 -5.64 30.76
C LYS A 15 21.75 -5.49 29.64
N ASP A 16 21.50 -6.55 28.87
CA ASP A 16 20.61 -6.51 27.71
C ASP A 16 19.47 -7.51 27.86
N LEU A 17 18.24 -7.01 27.97
CA LEU A 17 17.03 -7.82 27.86
C LEU A 17 16.38 -7.59 26.49
N THR A 18 16.23 -8.64 25.70
CA THR A 18 15.43 -8.59 24.47
C THR A 18 14.01 -9.03 24.79
N ILE A 19 13.06 -8.11 24.68
CA ILE A 19 11.63 -8.43 24.82
C ILE A 19 11.04 -8.59 23.41
N ALA A 20 10.27 -9.66 23.20
CA ALA A 20 9.52 -9.88 21.96
C ALA A 20 8.05 -9.56 22.21
N LEU A 21 7.51 -8.58 21.47
CA LEU A 21 6.08 -8.32 21.44
C LEU A 21 5.45 -9.14 20.31
N ILE A 22 4.56 -10.05 20.66
CA ILE A 22 3.84 -10.91 19.70
C ILE A 22 2.40 -10.43 19.66
N GLY A 23 2.04 -9.72 18.59
CA GLY A 23 0.67 -9.29 18.31
C GLY A 23 0.12 -9.93 17.04
N MET A 24 -1.13 -10.38 17.09
CA MET A 24 -1.89 -10.71 15.89
C MET A 24 -2.22 -9.42 15.16
N VAL A 25 -1.67 -9.24 13.96
CA VAL A 25 -1.97 -8.07 13.12
C VAL A 25 -3.09 -8.48 12.18
N GLU A 26 -4.30 -8.03 12.49
CA GLU A 26 -5.47 -8.27 11.65
C GLU A 26 -5.38 -7.46 10.35
N LYS A 27 -5.91 -8.02 9.26
CA LYS A 27 -5.97 -7.33 7.98
C LYS A 27 -7.10 -6.30 8.02
N PHE A 28 -6.74 -5.02 8.02
CA PHE A 28 -7.71 -3.93 7.94
C PHE A 28 -8.47 -3.92 6.60
N ALA A 29 -7.75 -4.07 5.48
CA ALA A 29 -8.29 -4.07 4.12
C ALA A 29 -7.76 -5.26 3.32
N ILE A 30 -8.56 -5.74 2.37
CA ILE A 30 -8.15 -6.69 1.34
C ILE A 30 -7.79 -5.89 0.09
N VAL A 31 -6.51 -5.92 -0.27
CA VAL A 31 -5.95 -5.22 -1.44
C VAL A 31 -5.48 -6.28 -2.43
N THR A 32 -6.07 -6.28 -3.63
CA THR A 32 -5.77 -7.28 -4.67
C THR A 32 -5.52 -6.60 -6.01
N PRO A 33 -4.32 -6.72 -6.59
CA PRO A 33 -3.10 -7.25 -5.97
C PRO A 33 -2.56 -6.33 -4.87
N ASP A 34 -1.82 -6.88 -3.91
CA ASP A 34 -1.19 -6.14 -2.79
C ASP A 34 -0.05 -5.22 -3.25
N ARG A 35 0.58 -5.56 -4.38
CA ARG A 35 1.55 -4.74 -5.11
C ARG A 35 1.24 -4.74 -6.59
N VAL A 36 1.44 -3.59 -7.23
CA VAL A 36 1.26 -3.43 -8.67
C VAL A 36 2.62 -3.48 -9.35
N THR A 37 2.78 -4.36 -10.33
CA THR A 37 4.00 -4.42 -11.15
C THR A 37 3.61 -4.25 -12.61
N MET A 38 4.05 -3.15 -13.21
CA MET A 38 3.75 -2.76 -14.58
C MET A 38 4.97 -3.04 -15.45
N ILE A 39 4.88 -4.04 -16.31
CA ILE A 39 5.98 -4.47 -17.19
C ILE A 39 5.56 -4.22 -18.63
N GLY A 40 6.38 -3.50 -19.40
CA GLY A 40 6.09 -3.22 -20.81
C GLY A 40 7.30 -2.69 -21.57
N ALA A 41 7.10 -2.42 -22.86
CA ALA A 41 8.09 -1.72 -23.67
C ALA A 41 8.01 -0.20 -23.41
N ALA A 42 9.14 0.48 -23.51
CA ALA A 42 9.19 1.94 -23.45
C ALA A 42 8.21 2.58 -24.47
N GLY A 43 7.40 3.52 -24.00
CA GLY A 43 6.36 4.19 -24.82
C GLY A 43 5.03 3.46 -24.93
N SER A 44 4.89 2.26 -24.33
CA SER A 44 3.62 1.53 -24.31
C SER A 44 2.70 1.99 -23.17
N GLU A 45 1.40 2.10 -23.45
CA GLU A 45 0.37 2.27 -22.42
C GLU A 45 0.21 0.97 -21.63
N VAL A 46 0.95 0.85 -20.51
CA VAL A 46 0.73 -0.23 -19.55
C VAL A 46 -0.34 0.23 -18.57
N LYS A 47 -1.38 -0.60 -18.37
CA LYS A 47 -2.46 -0.33 -17.41
C LYS A 47 -2.54 -1.44 -16.38
N SER A 48 -2.97 -1.11 -15.18
CA SER A 48 -3.17 -2.06 -14.09
C SER A 48 -4.36 -1.64 -13.23
N GLN A 49 -5.02 -2.62 -12.65
CA GLN A 49 -6.20 -2.40 -11.81
C GLN A 49 -5.97 -3.04 -10.45
N VAL A 50 -6.33 -2.31 -9.40
CA VAL A 50 -6.30 -2.78 -8.01
C VAL A 50 -7.68 -2.66 -7.42
N THR A 51 -8.09 -3.68 -6.67
CA THR A 51 -9.32 -3.65 -5.90
C THR A 51 -8.97 -3.57 -4.42
N VAL A 52 -9.63 -2.64 -3.72
CA VAL A 52 -9.49 -2.47 -2.27
C VAL A 52 -10.86 -2.62 -1.65
N SER A 53 -11.03 -3.59 -0.76
CA SER A 53 -12.24 -3.78 0.01
C SER A 53 -11.96 -3.78 1.52
N PRO A 54 -12.90 -3.27 2.34
CA PRO A 54 -12.83 -3.38 3.78
C PRO A 54 -13.05 -4.82 4.22
N THR A 55 -12.45 -5.19 5.35
CA THR A 55 -12.80 -6.44 6.02
C THR A 55 -14.07 -6.26 6.85
N PRO A 56 -14.84 -7.33 7.13
CA PRO A 56 -16.07 -7.22 7.93
C PRO A 56 -15.86 -6.62 9.32
N GLN A 57 -14.68 -6.83 9.91
CA GLN A 57 -14.30 -6.31 11.22
C GLN A 57 -14.01 -4.80 11.19
N TYR A 58 -13.57 -4.28 10.05
CA TYR A 58 -13.13 -2.90 9.87
C TYR A 58 -13.79 -2.26 8.63
N PRO A 59 -15.09 -1.94 8.71
CA PRO A 59 -15.76 -1.22 7.63
C PRO A 59 -15.17 0.19 7.48
N PHE A 60 -14.87 0.57 6.24
CA PHE A 60 -14.42 1.93 5.90
C PHE A 60 -14.89 2.29 4.49
N LYS A 61 -14.85 3.59 4.20
CA LYS A 61 -15.02 4.15 2.85
C LYS A 61 -13.76 4.90 2.44
N VAL A 62 -13.45 4.85 1.14
CA VAL A 62 -12.36 5.65 0.58
C VAL A 62 -12.87 7.06 0.31
N THR A 63 -12.28 8.05 0.98
CA THR A 63 -12.66 9.47 0.93
C THR A 63 -11.79 10.26 -0.05
N GLY A 64 -10.61 9.74 -0.40
CA GLY A 64 -9.70 10.41 -1.31
C GLY A 64 -8.59 9.49 -1.81
N MET A 65 -7.83 10.00 -2.78
CA MET A 65 -6.64 9.34 -3.32
C MET A 65 -5.60 10.38 -3.70
N ARG A 66 -4.34 10.06 -3.44
CA ARG A 66 -3.17 10.81 -3.91
C ARG A 66 -2.07 9.86 -4.37
N LEU A 67 -1.21 10.36 -5.24
CA LEU A 67 0.03 9.69 -5.64
C LEU A 67 1.17 10.16 -4.73
N LYS A 68 2.16 9.31 -4.49
CA LYS A 68 3.33 9.70 -3.71
C LYS A 68 4.21 10.67 -4.50
N ASN A 69 4.60 10.30 -5.71
CA ASN A 69 5.35 11.18 -6.62
C ASN A 69 4.49 11.59 -7.83
N GLY A 70 3.82 10.65 -8.48
CA GLY A 70 2.93 10.89 -9.61
C GLY A 70 3.61 11.38 -10.89
N GLU A 71 4.93 11.25 -10.98
CA GLU A 71 5.74 11.73 -12.12
C GLU A 71 5.51 10.87 -13.37
N PHE A 72 5.48 9.54 -13.18
CA PHE A 72 5.46 8.55 -14.27
C PHE A 72 4.18 7.73 -14.34
N ILE A 73 3.22 7.99 -13.45
CA ILE A 73 1.95 7.27 -13.38
C ILE A 73 0.78 8.23 -13.28
N LYS A 74 -0.35 7.80 -13.84
CA LYS A 74 -1.66 8.39 -13.60
C LYS A 74 -2.49 7.37 -12.86
N ALA A 75 -3.23 7.79 -11.84
CA ALA A 75 -4.21 6.92 -11.20
C ALA A 75 -5.56 7.62 -11.12
N SER A 76 -6.62 6.83 -11.18
CA SER A 76 -8.00 7.19 -10.85
C SER A 76 -8.58 6.13 -9.92
N TYR A 77 -9.54 6.51 -9.09
CA TYR A 77 -10.29 5.54 -8.29
C TYR A 77 -11.78 5.75 -8.45
N GLU A 78 -12.53 4.66 -8.31
CA GLU A 78 -13.98 4.64 -8.29
C GLU A 78 -14.43 3.84 -7.07
N TRP A 79 -15.31 4.42 -6.26
CA TRP A 79 -15.94 3.71 -5.15
C TRP A 79 -17.24 3.05 -5.60
N LYS A 80 -17.29 1.72 -5.52
CA LYS A 80 -18.49 0.94 -5.84
C LYS A 80 -19.28 0.67 -4.56
N GLU A 81 -20.30 1.49 -4.31
CA GLU A 81 -21.13 1.42 -3.11
C GLU A 81 -21.86 0.07 -3.00
N SER A 82 -22.30 -0.52 -4.12
CA SER A 82 -22.98 -1.82 -4.17
C SER A 82 -22.12 -2.99 -3.67
N GLU A 83 -20.81 -2.92 -3.91
CA GLU A 83 -19.85 -3.97 -3.56
C GLU A 83 -18.94 -3.57 -2.38
N LYS A 84 -19.15 -2.37 -1.82
CA LYS A 84 -18.31 -1.73 -0.79
C LYS A 84 -16.81 -1.85 -1.10
N LYS A 85 -16.41 -1.60 -2.34
CA LYS A 85 -15.01 -1.72 -2.77
C LYS A 85 -14.58 -0.51 -3.59
N ALA A 86 -13.33 -0.11 -3.44
CA ALA A 86 -12.68 0.84 -4.32
C ALA A 86 -11.98 0.08 -5.45
N VAL A 87 -12.18 0.53 -6.68
CA VAL A 87 -11.41 0.09 -7.85
C VAL A 87 -10.48 1.22 -8.23
N VAL A 88 -9.18 0.95 -8.21
CA VAL A 88 -8.12 1.88 -8.58
C VAL A 88 -7.58 1.46 -9.94
N GLN A 89 -7.60 2.36 -10.91
CA GLN A 89 -6.95 2.19 -12.21
C GLN A 89 -5.66 2.98 -12.23
N ILE A 90 -4.59 2.33 -12.67
CA ILE A 90 -3.23 2.89 -12.70
C ILE A 90 -2.72 2.73 -14.12
N GLU A 91 -2.26 3.83 -14.71
CA GLU A 91 -1.74 3.91 -16.07
C GLU A 91 -0.32 4.44 -16.05
N ASN A 92 0.58 3.77 -16.78
CA ASN A 92 1.94 4.22 -16.96
C ASN A 92 1.98 5.37 -17.98
N ARG A 93 2.77 6.41 -17.67
CA ARG A 93 3.06 7.55 -18.55
C ARG A 93 4.53 7.65 -18.95
N MET A 94 5.41 6.85 -18.36
CA MET A 94 6.82 6.85 -18.74
C MET A 94 6.98 6.30 -20.17
N THR A 95 7.64 7.08 -21.01
CA THR A 95 7.96 6.74 -22.40
C THR A 95 9.40 6.26 -22.56
N GLU A 96 10.27 6.55 -21.61
CA GLU A 96 11.68 6.15 -21.63
C GLU A 96 11.90 4.74 -21.05
N LYS A 97 13.01 4.12 -21.41
CA LYS A 97 13.44 2.85 -20.83
C LYS A 97 13.95 3.08 -19.41
N GLY A 98 13.51 2.26 -18.46
CA GLY A 98 13.93 2.44 -17.08
C GLY A 98 13.03 1.74 -16.07
N ARG A 99 13.27 2.07 -14.79
CA ARG A 99 12.47 1.58 -13.66
C ARG A 99 12.05 2.76 -12.81
N TYR A 100 10.83 2.71 -12.30
CA TYR A 100 10.34 3.68 -11.32
C TYR A 100 9.61 2.97 -10.19
N VAL A 101 9.59 3.63 -9.04
CA VAL A 101 8.85 3.20 -7.86
C VAL A 101 7.97 4.36 -7.42
N ASP A 102 6.69 4.08 -7.27
CA ASP A 102 5.70 5.03 -6.76
C ASP A 102 4.74 4.30 -5.80
N ALA A 103 3.83 5.04 -5.19
CA ALA A 103 2.76 4.48 -4.38
C ALA A 103 1.46 5.25 -4.58
N VAL A 104 0.36 4.51 -4.69
CA VAL A 104 -0.99 5.07 -4.59
C VAL A 104 -1.38 5.07 -3.12
N ILE A 105 -1.75 6.23 -2.59
CA ILE A 105 -2.17 6.41 -1.21
C ILE A 105 -3.68 6.71 -1.24
N LEU A 106 -4.47 5.79 -0.70
CA LEU A 106 -5.91 5.97 -0.52
C LEU A 106 -6.18 6.48 0.89
N THR A 107 -6.97 7.53 1.00
CA THR A 107 -7.46 8.05 2.27
C THR A 107 -8.78 7.38 2.61
N THR A 108 -8.94 6.93 3.86
CA THR A 108 -10.17 6.32 4.36
C THR A 108 -10.78 7.16 5.48
N ASP A 109 -12.04 6.91 5.80
CA ASP A 109 -12.75 7.50 6.94
C ASP A 109 -12.46 6.80 8.28
N SER A 110 -11.65 5.74 8.29
CA SER A 110 -11.38 4.98 9.50
C SER A 110 -10.35 5.68 10.39
N PRO A 111 -10.65 5.89 11.69
CA PRO A 111 -9.68 6.46 12.63
C PRO A 111 -8.51 5.51 12.93
N ILE A 112 -8.68 4.21 12.67
CA ILE A 112 -7.67 3.17 12.95
C ILE A 112 -6.59 3.19 11.87
N LYS A 113 -7.01 3.29 10.60
CA LYS A 113 -6.10 3.30 9.45
C LYS A 113 -6.57 4.31 8.40
N PRO A 114 -6.21 5.58 8.57
CA PRO A 114 -6.67 6.65 7.68
C PRO A 114 -6.03 6.57 6.29
N GLU A 115 -4.92 5.86 6.12
CA GLU A 115 -4.25 5.70 4.83
C GLU A 115 -3.95 4.23 4.48
N ILE A 116 -4.20 3.87 3.22
CA ILE A 116 -3.82 2.59 2.63
C ILE A 116 -2.83 2.86 1.50
N HIS A 117 -1.63 2.29 1.60
CA HIS A 117 -0.56 2.49 0.64
C HIS A 117 -0.46 1.27 -0.27
N ILE A 118 -0.53 1.49 -1.57
CA ILE A 118 -0.41 0.47 -2.61
C ILE A 118 0.87 0.75 -3.40
N PRO A 119 1.93 -0.06 -3.24
CA PRO A 119 3.18 0.15 -3.96
C PRO A 119 3.03 -0.20 -5.44
N VAL A 120 3.60 0.64 -6.29
CA VAL A 120 3.61 0.52 -7.75
C VAL A 120 5.05 0.47 -8.25
N TYR A 121 5.37 -0.57 -9.01
CA TYR A 121 6.68 -0.77 -9.63
C TYR A 121 6.52 -0.77 -11.14
N GLY A 122 7.19 0.16 -11.81
CA GLY A 122 7.27 0.19 -13.27
C GLY A 122 8.61 -0.36 -13.75
N ILE A 123 8.57 -1.26 -14.74
CA ILE A 123 9.76 -1.78 -15.43
C ILE A 123 9.52 -1.71 -16.93
N LEU A 124 10.13 -0.71 -17.57
CA LEU A 124 10.06 -0.51 -19.01
C LEU A 124 11.36 -0.94 -19.68
N ARG A 125 11.24 -1.83 -20.67
CA ARG A 125 12.35 -2.43 -21.41
C ARG A 125 12.52 -1.83 -22.82
#